data_AF-A0A7J0BYM9-F1
#
_entry.id   AF-A0A7J0BYM9-F1
#
_cell.length_a   1.000
_cell.length_b   1.000
_cell.length_c   1.000
_cell.angle_alpha   90.00
_cell.angle_beta   90.00
_cell.angle_gamma   90.00
#
_symmetry.space_group_name_H-M   'P 1'
#
loop_
_entity.id
_entity.type
_entity.pdbx_description
1 polymer ?
#
loop_
_entity_poly.entity_id
_entity_poly.type
_entity_poly.pdbx_seq_one_letter_code
_entity_poly.pdbx_strand_id
1 'polypeptide(L)'
;MGKNTLQAWEMMLEAKDCLGMSALERIFKIGHKQIYKTMRNPDYDGDTARPFIQRVRMLLHDLNEAGGEELARAMLNYMAEPLEMHCIPNATGTPDKPDVMAECLDDYPALTKLHTAIQDRADMREVQALAEDVKGEVDETVVAYRQEMEG
;
A
#
# COMPACT_ATOMS: atom_id res chain seq x y z
N MET A 1 -6.23 -0.61 -14.67
CA MET A 1 -5.30 -0.11 -13.63
C MET A 1 -5.50 -0.95 -12.38
N GLY A 2 -4.42 -1.31 -11.68
CA GLY A 2 -4.56 -1.91 -10.35
C GLY A 2 -5.07 -0.87 -9.36
N LYS A 3 -5.95 -1.25 -8.42
CA LYS A 3 -6.56 -0.31 -7.46
C LYS A 3 -5.54 0.48 -6.62
N ASN A 4 -4.33 -0.04 -6.45
CA ASN A 4 -3.24 0.61 -5.73
C ASN A 4 -2.65 1.84 -6.46
N THR A 5 -3.04 2.09 -7.71
CA THR A 5 -2.59 3.25 -8.51
C THR A 5 -3.60 4.40 -8.55
N LEU A 6 -4.76 4.23 -7.91
CA LEU A 6 -5.82 5.23 -7.90
C LEU A 6 -5.38 6.49 -7.16
N GLN A 7 -5.75 7.64 -7.70
CA GLN A 7 -5.71 8.92 -7.00
C GLN A 7 -6.82 8.99 -5.95
N ALA A 8 -6.65 9.83 -4.93
CA ALA A 8 -7.59 9.91 -3.81
C ALA A 8 -9.02 10.29 -4.22
N TRP A 9 -9.20 11.08 -5.29
CA TRP A 9 -10.52 11.42 -5.82
C TRP A 9 -11.17 10.24 -6.56
N GLU A 10 -10.37 9.40 -7.24
CA GLU A 10 -10.82 8.18 -7.90
C GLU A 10 -11.26 7.15 -6.86
N MET A 11 -10.52 7.02 -5.76
CA MET A 11 -10.92 6.16 -4.62
C MET A 11 -12.28 6.57 -4.05
N MET A 12 -12.52 7.88 -3.90
CA MET A 12 -13.82 8.39 -3.45
C MET A 12 -14.93 8.10 -4.46
N LEU A 13 -14.64 8.23 -5.76
CA LEU A 13 -15.59 7.92 -6.83
C LEU A 13 -15.96 6.42 -6.83
N GLU A 14 -14.98 5.52 -6.74
CA GLU A 14 -15.23 4.08 -6.62
C GLU A 14 -16.02 3.75 -5.36
N ALA A 15 -15.70 4.37 -4.22
CA ALA A 15 -16.45 4.18 -2.98
C ALA A 15 -17.93 4.59 -3.13
N LYS A 16 -18.21 5.65 -3.90
CA LYS A 16 -19.59 6.06 -4.25
C LYS A 16 -20.29 4.98 -5.06
N ASP A 17 -19.59 4.38 -6.01
CA ASP A 17 -20.16 3.39 -6.91
C ASP A 17 -20.45 2.06 -6.19
N CYS A 18 -19.62 1.70 -5.19
CA CYS A 18 -19.84 0.51 -4.36
C CYS A 18 -20.91 0.71 -3.27
N LEU A 19 -20.91 1.83 -2.55
CA LEU A 19 -21.74 2.02 -1.36
C LEU A 19 -23.00 2.87 -1.59
N GLY A 20 -22.99 3.70 -2.64
CA GLY A 20 -24.02 4.69 -2.91
C GLY A 20 -23.88 5.97 -2.06
N MET A 21 -24.43 7.06 -2.57
CA MET A 21 -24.28 8.39 -1.99
C MET A 21 -24.86 8.52 -0.57
N SER A 22 -26.04 7.94 -0.32
CA SER A 22 -26.69 7.98 1.01
C SER A 22 -25.86 7.27 2.09
N ALA A 23 -25.12 6.22 1.73
CA ALA A 23 -24.23 5.55 2.67
C ALA A 23 -23.04 6.45 3.02
N LEU A 24 -22.44 7.11 2.03
CA LEU A 24 -21.34 8.06 2.26
C LEU A 24 -21.78 9.26 3.10
N GLU A 25 -22.98 9.79 2.89
CA GLU A 25 -23.55 10.84 3.74
C GLU A 25 -23.67 10.38 5.20
N ARG A 26 -24.13 9.15 5.42
CA ARG A 26 -24.23 8.59 6.77
C ARG A 26 -22.86 8.39 7.44
N ILE A 27 -21.84 8.02 6.67
CA ILE A 27 -20.45 7.82 7.14
C ILE A 27 -19.80 9.15 7.48
N PHE A 28 -19.79 10.11 6.53
CA PHE A 28 -19.07 11.38 6.69
C PHE A 28 -19.89 12.49 7.36
N LYS A 29 -21.20 12.31 7.56
CA LYS A 29 -22.11 13.27 8.19
C LYS A 29 -22.14 14.64 7.51
N ILE A 30 -22.04 14.66 6.18
CA ILE A 30 -22.06 15.86 5.36
C ILE A 30 -22.96 15.66 4.13
N GLY A 31 -23.52 16.76 3.61
CA GLY A 31 -24.45 16.68 2.49
C GLY A 31 -23.79 16.28 1.16
N HIS A 32 -24.60 15.69 0.26
CA HIS A 32 -24.18 15.16 -1.04
C HIS A 32 -23.30 16.11 -1.86
N LYS A 33 -23.61 17.41 -1.88
CA LYS A 33 -22.84 18.39 -2.66
C LYS A 33 -21.37 18.46 -2.22
N GLN A 34 -21.12 18.39 -0.91
CA GLN A 34 -19.74 18.41 -0.38
C GLN A 34 -19.03 17.10 -0.70
N ILE A 35 -19.74 15.97 -0.63
CA ILE A 35 -19.19 14.66 -1.01
C ILE A 35 -18.81 14.65 -2.50
N TYR A 36 -19.68 15.13 -3.39
CA TYR A 36 -19.36 15.21 -4.83
C TYR A 36 -18.14 16.07 -5.14
N LYS A 37 -17.88 17.14 -4.38
CA LYS A 37 -16.67 17.96 -4.57
C LYS A 37 -15.37 17.18 -4.34
N THR A 38 -15.41 16.13 -3.52
CA THR A 38 -14.24 15.28 -3.21
C THR A 38 -13.95 14.19 -4.24
N MET A 39 -14.80 14.04 -5.26
CA MET A 39 -14.71 13.01 -6.29
C MET A 39 -14.34 13.58 -7.67
N ARG A 40 -14.04 14.89 -7.72
CA ARG A 40 -13.75 15.61 -8.95
C ARG A 40 -12.27 15.51 -9.28
N ASN A 41 -11.97 15.35 -10.57
CA ASN A 41 -10.60 15.36 -11.03
C ASN A 41 -10.03 16.80 -10.90
N PRO A 42 -8.97 17.00 -10.10
CA PRO A 42 -8.39 18.32 -9.88
C PRO A 42 -7.80 18.96 -11.15
N ASP A 43 -7.44 18.17 -12.18
CA ASP A 43 -6.87 18.68 -13.42
C ASP A 43 -7.88 19.45 -14.28
N TYR A 44 -9.18 19.21 -14.07
CA TYR A 44 -10.25 19.79 -14.86
C TYR A 44 -11.19 20.70 -14.04
N ASP A 45 -11.14 20.65 -12.71
CA ASP A 45 -12.00 21.44 -11.82
C ASP A 45 -11.14 22.39 -10.94
N GLY A 46 -11.31 23.70 -11.11
CA GLY A 46 -10.56 24.72 -10.35
C GLY A 46 -10.99 24.93 -8.89
N ASP A 47 -12.12 24.33 -8.46
CA ASP A 47 -12.65 24.38 -7.08
C ASP A 47 -12.92 22.95 -6.56
N THR A 48 -11.86 22.12 -6.48
CA THR A 48 -11.95 20.78 -5.90
C THR A 48 -11.74 20.82 -4.39
N ALA A 49 -12.66 20.20 -3.65
CA ALA A 49 -12.43 19.96 -2.23
C ALA A 49 -11.47 18.79 -2.08
N ARG A 50 -10.41 18.96 -1.28
CA ARG A 50 -9.46 17.87 -1.01
C ARG A 50 -10.19 16.62 -0.49
N PRO A 51 -10.04 15.45 -1.14
CA PRO A 51 -10.66 14.20 -0.73
C PRO A 51 -10.38 13.82 0.73
N PHE A 52 -11.35 13.17 1.38
CA PHE A 52 -11.22 12.77 2.80
C PHE A 52 -10.00 11.88 3.04
N ILE A 53 -9.80 10.88 2.18
CA ILE A 53 -8.65 9.98 2.25
C ILE A 53 -7.33 10.74 2.08
N GLN A 54 -7.29 11.75 1.20
CA GLN A 54 -6.10 12.60 1.07
C GLN A 54 -5.83 13.44 2.32
N ARG A 55 -6.87 13.95 2.99
CA ARG A 55 -6.72 14.69 4.25
C ARG A 55 -6.18 13.79 5.37
N VAL A 56 -6.66 12.55 5.46
CA VAL A 56 -6.14 11.57 6.42
C VAL A 56 -4.68 11.24 6.10
N ARG A 57 -4.32 11.02 4.84
CA ARG A 57 -2.92 10.82 4.42
C ARG A 57 -2.02 11.98 4.85
N MET A 58 -2.48 13.21 4.68
CA MET A 58 -1.73 14.39 5.12
C MET A 58 -1.59 14.47 6.63
N LEU A 59 -2.65 14.17 7.39
CA LEU A 59 -2.57 14.09 8.84
C LEU A 59 -1.51 13.08 9.30
N LEU A 60 -1.48 11.89 8.70
CA LEU A 60 -0.49 10.87 9.03
C LEU A 60 0.94 11.33 8.70
N HIS A 61 1.13 12.00 7.56
CA HIS A 61 2.42 12.59 7.19
C HIS A 61 2.87 13.66 8.19
N ASP A 62 2.00 14.62 8.52
CA ASP A 62 2.34 15.72 9.42
C ASP A 62 2.58 15.23 10.86
N LEU A 63 1.88 14.16 11.28
CA LEU A 63 2.17 13.47 12.54
C LEU A 63 3.57 12.85 12.54
N ASN A 64 3.96 12.17 11.46
CA ASN A 64 5.29 11.59 11.34
C ASN A 64 6.39 12.67 11.44
N GLU A 65 6.26 13.76 10.67
CA GLU A 65 7.22 14.87 10.68
C GLU A 65 7.31 15.56 12.05
N ALA A 66 6.23 15.56 12.82
CA ALA A 66 6.19 16.09 14.18
C ALA A 66 6.71 15.11 15.26
N GLY A 67 7.21 13.92 14.88
CA GLY A 67 7.69 12.89 15.81
C GLY A 67 6.59 12.01 16.40
N GLY A 68 5.37 12.08 15.89
CA GLY A 68 4.20 11.30 16.29
C GLY A 68 4.05 9.97 15.53
N GLU A 69 5.15 9.33 15.15
CA GLU A 69 5.15 8.13 14.31
C GLU A 69 4.32 6.98 14.92
N GLU A 70 4.44 6.73 16.23
CA GLU A 70 3.67 5.68 16.91
C GLU A 70 2.15 5.90 16.79
N LEU A 71 1.70 7.16 16.91
CA LEU A 71 0.29 7.52 16.73
C LEU A 71 -0.15 7.34 15.28
N ALA A 72 0.66 7.78 14.32
CA ALA A 72 0.37 7.59 12.89
C ALA A 72 0.23 6.09 12.55
N ARG A 73 1.10 5.25 13.11
CA ARG A 73 1.06 3.78 12.95
C ARG A 73 -0.19 3.17 13.59
N ALA A 74 -0.56 3.60 14.80
CA ALA A 74 -1.78 3.15 15.47
C ALA A 74 -3.04 3.50 14.65
N MET A 75 -3.09 4.70 14.08
CA MET A 75 -4.20 5.12 13.21
C MET A 75 -4.28 4.28 11.92
N LEU A 76 -3.14 3.96 11.30
CA LEU A 76 -3.09 3.08 10.12
C LEU A 76 -3.62 1.68 10.45
N ASN A 77 -3.15 1.08 11.55
CA ASN A 77 -3.64 -0.24 11.99
C ASN A 77 -5.14 -0.23 12.32
N TYR A 78 -5.64 0.82 12.96
CA TYR A 78 -7.07 0.99 13.19
C TYR A 78 -7.88 1.04 11.88
N MET A 79 -7.35 1.69 10.83
CA MET A 79 -8.02 1.72 9.52
C MET A 79 -7.93 0.39 8.76
N ALA A 80 -6.92 -0.44 9.05
CA ALA A 80 -6.74 -1.76 8.44
C ALA A 80 -7.57 -2.87 9.13
N GLU A 81 -7.95 -2.67 10.39
CA GLU A 81 -8.74 -3.60 11.21
C GLU A 81 -10.02 -4.13 10.52
N PRO A 82 -10.82 -3.31 9.79
CA PRO A 82 -12.02 -3.81 9.11
C PRO A 82 -11.75 -4.86 8.02
N LEU A 83 -10.50 -5.03 7.60
CA LEU A 83 -10.06 -6.03 6.63
C LEU A 83 -9.26 -7.17 7.28
N GLU A 84 -9.20 -7.22 8.63
CA GLU A 84 -8.39 -8.18 9.41
C GLU A 84 -6.90 -8.13 9.04
N MET A 85 -6.41 -6.93 8.74
CA MET A 85 -5.03 -6.67 8.32
C MET A 85 -4.31 -5.74 9.30
N HIS A 86 -2.98 -5.75 9.24
CA HIS A 86 -2.13 -4.76 9.90
C HIS A 86 -1.13 -4.18 8.90
N CYS A 87 -0.74 -2.93 9.10
CA CYS A 87 0.27 -2.28 8.29
C CYS A 87 1.65 -2.65 8.82
N ILE A 88 2.50 -3.17 7.94
CA ILE A 88 3.94 -3.30 8.17
C ILE A 88 4.66 -2.20 7.41
N PRO A 89 5.82 -1.72 7.88
CA PRO A 89 6.67 -0.85 7.08
C PRO A 89 6.92 -1.47 5.70
N ASN A 90 6.97 -0.63 4.66
CA ASN A 90 7.33 -1.09 3.32
C ASN A 90 8.71 -1.76 3.34
N ALA A 91 8.93 -2.68 2.39
CA ALA A 91 10.16 -3.44 2.16
C ALA A 91 11.41 -2.75 2.73
N THR A 92 12.02 -3.42 3.72
CA THR A 92 13.27 -3.00 4.38
C THR A 92 14.48 -3.70 3.76
N GLY A 93 14.31 -4.35 2.60
CA GLY A 93 15.39 -5.00 1.88
C GLY A 93 16.55 -4.03 1.66
N THR A 94 17.77 -4.50 1.87
CA THR A 94 18.97 -3.73 1.53
C THR A 94 19.54 -4.32 0.26
N PRO A 95 19.33 -3.68 -0.91
CA PRO A 95 19.88 -4.18 -2.17
C PRO A 95 21.37 -4.46 -2.04
N ASP A 96 21.78 -5.66 -2.40
CA ASP A 96 23.16 -6.13 -2.32
C ASP A 96 23.77 -6.42 -3.71
N LYS A 97 22.97 -6.28 -4.77
CA LYS A 97 23.38 -6.45 -6.17
C LYS A 97 23.65 -5.10 -6.85
N PRO A 98 24.43 -5.10 -7.94
CA PRO A 98 24.88 -3.85 -8.57
C PRO A 98 23.77 -3.05 -9.28
N ASP A 99 22.70 -3.71 -9.71
CA ASP A 99 21.58 -3.07 -10.42
C ASP A 99 20.28 -3.87 -10.25
N VAL A 100 19.16 -3.27 -10.65
CA VAL A 100 17.82 -3.87 -10.54
C VAL A 100 17.72 -5.19 -11.31
N MET A 101 18.41 -5.32 -12.44
CA MET A 101 18.38 -6.56 -13.24
C MET A 101 19.09 -7.70 -12.52
N ALA A 102 20.19 -7.40 -11.84
CA ALA A 102 20.93 -8.36 -11.02
C ALA A 102 20.11 -8.79 -9.79
N GLU A 103 19.40 -7.87 -9.13
CA GLU A 103 18.44 -8.20 -8.06
C GLU A 103 17.34 -9.14 -8.57
N CYS A 104 16.70 -8.81 -9.70
CA CYS A 104 15.66 -9.65 -10.32
C CYS A 104 16.16 -11.07 -10.64
N LEU A 105 17.46 -11.24 -10.92
CA LEU A 105 18.06 -12.54 -11.19
C LEU A 105 18.32 -13.35 -9.91
N ASP A 106 18.54 -12.69 -8.78
CA ASP A 106 18.82 -13.34 -7.50
C ASP A 106 17.57 -13.90 -6.80
N ASP A 107 16.39 -13.37 -7.14
CA ASP A 107 15.10 -13.91 -6.71
C ASP A 107 14.91 -15.38 -7.12
N TYR A 108 15.41 -15.78 -8.31
CA TYR A 108 15.09 -17.08 -8.91
C TYR A 108 15.64 -18.29 -8.14
N PRO A 109 16.90 -18.31 -7.68
CA PRO A 109 17.41 -19.36 -6.79
C PRO A 109 16.53 -19.58 -5.55
N ALA A 110 16.13 -18.52 -4.85
CA ALA A 110 15.30 -18.62 -3.66
C ALA A 110 13.92 -19.21 -4.00
N LEU A 111 13.29 -18.72 -5.06
CA LEU A 111 11.99 -19.20 -5.51
C LEU A 111 12.03 -20.68 -5.96
N THR A 112 13.11 -21.08 -6.63
CA THR A 112 13.30 -22.46 -7.09
C THR A 112 13.44 -23.42 -5.90
N LYS A 113 14.17 -23.03 -4.85
CA LYS A 113 14.29 -23.83 -3.61
C LYS A 113 12.94 -24.03 -2.94
N LEU A 114 12.16 -22.95 -2.79
CA LEU A 114 10.81 -23.01 -2.24
C LEU A 114 9.91 -23.97 -3.03
N HIS A 115 9.85 -23.82 -4.34
CA HIS A 115 9.02 -24.67 -5.19
C HIS A 115 9.45 -26.15 -5.15
N THR A 116 10.76 -26.42 -5.10
CA THR A 116 11.28 -27.79 -4.97
C THR A 116 10.87 -28.40 -3.63
N ALA A 117 11.02 -27.67 -2.52
CA ALA A 117 10.60 -28.14 -1.18
C ALA A 117 9.10 -28.45 -1.11
N ILE A 118 8.26 -27.61 -1.75
CA ILE A 118 6.81 -27.87 -1.86
C ILE A 118 6.53 -29.13 -2.69
N GLN A 119 7.21 -29.29 -3.83
CA GLN A 119 7.05 -30.46 -4.70
C GLN A 119 7.43 -31.77 -3.99
N ASP A 120 8.48 -31.73 -3.19
CA ASP A 120 8.99 -32.87 -2.41
C ASP A 120 8.19 -33.12 -1.12
N ARG A 121 7.19 -32.27 -0.82
CA ARG A 121 6.36 -32.32 0.39
C ARG A 121 7.19 -32.24 1.67
N ALA A 122 8.15 -31.31 1.69
CA ALA A 122 8.94 -30.97 2.86
C ALA A 122 8.06 -30.54 4.06
N ASP A 123 8.66 -30.47 5.24
CA ASP A 123 7.97 -30.02 6.45
C ASP A 123 7.48 -28.56 6.30
N MET A 124 6.31 -28.26 6.89
CA MET A 124 5.71 -26.93 6.74
C MET A 124 6.59 -25.81 7.30
N ARG A 125 7.39 -26.07 8.34
CA ARG A 125 8.31 -25.05 8.90
C ARG A 125 9.43 -24.71 7.93
N GLU A 126 9.91 -25.69 7.17
CA GLU A 126 10.92 -25.48 6.14
C GLU A 126 10.34 -24.67 4.98
N VAL A 127 9.14 -25.03 4.52
CA VAL A 127 8.44 -24.27 3.47
C VAL A 127 8.20 -22.82 3.90
N GLN A 128 7.83 -22.59 5.17
CA GLN A 128 7.65 -21.24 5.71
C GLN A 128 8.96 -20.46 5.76
N ALA A 129 10.05 -21.06 6.21
CA ALA A 129 11.36 -20.41 6.23
C ALA A 129 11.79 -19.99 4.81
N LEU A 130 11.67 -20.90 3.84
CA LEU A 130 11.99 -20.60 2.44
C LEU A 130 11.08 -19.53 1.83
N ALA A 131 9.82 -19.44 2.26
CA ALA A 131 8.91 -18.39 1.81
C ALA A 131 9.29 -17.00 2.37
N GLU A 132 9.78 -16.93 3.61
CA GLU A 132 10.32 -15.68 4.17
C GLU A 132 11.61 -15.27 3.45
N ASP A 133 12.49 -16.23 3.10
CA ASP A 133 13.70 -15.95 2.32
C ASP A 133 13.33 -15.33 0.96
N VAL A 134 12.41 -15.95 0.21
CA VAL A 134 11.92 -15.42 -1.08
C VAL A 134 11.35 -14.01 -0.93
N LYS A 135 10.60 -13.76 0.15
CA LYS A 135 10.04 -12.44 0.40
C LYS A 135 11.14 -11.40 0.65
N GLY A 136 12.22 -11.79 1.35
CA GLY A 136 13.39 -10.95 1.56
C GLY A 136 14.05 -10.51 0.24
N GLU A 137 14.36 -11.47 -0.64
CA GLU A 137 14.96 -11.19 -1.96
C GLU A 137 14.07 -10.24 -2.80
N VAL A 138 12.76 -10.53 -2.84
CA VAL A 138 11.80 -9.68 -3.57
C VAL A 138 11.69 -8.28 -2.95
N ASP A 139 11.77 -8.17 -1.63
CA ASP A 139 11.80 -6.89 -0.93
C ASP A 139 13.06 -6.07 -1.31
N GLU A 140 14.23 -6.71 -1.45
CA GLU A 140 15.47 -6.08 -1.94
C GLU A 140 15.31 -5.59 -3.39
N THR A 141 14.79 -6.44 -4.29
CA THR A 141 14.49 -6.08 -5.68
C THR A 141 13.56 -4.85 -5.78
N VAL A 142 12.50 -4.80 -4.96
CA VAL A 142 11.56 -3.67 -4.94
C VAL A 142 12.23 -2.40 -4.42
N VAL A 143 13.12 -2.50 -3.43
CA VAL A 143 13.87 -1.34 -2.92
C VAL A 143 14.85 -0.82 -3.97
N ALA A 144 15.59 -1.70 -4.67
CA ALA A 144 16.49 -1.30 -5.74
C ALA A 144 15.75 -0.55 -6.86
N TYR A 145 14.59 -1.07 -7.28
CA TYR A 145 13.77 -0.41 -8.30
C TYR A 145 13.23 0.95 -7.82
N ARG A 146 12.81 1.06 -6.56
CA ARG A 146 12.38 2.35 -5.98
C ARG A 146 13.52 3.36 -6.01
N GLN A 147 14.73 2.97 -5.61
CA GLN A 147 15.91 3.83 -5.60
C GLN A 147 16.28 4.30 -7.03
N GLU A 148 16.16 3.45 -8.04
CA GLU A 148 16.41 3.83 -9.45
C GLU A 148 15.37 4.83 -9.99
N MET A 149 14.12 4.76 -9.53
CA MET A 149 13.04 5.64 -9.99
C MET A 149 12.95 6.97 -9.23
N GLU A 150 13.40 7.01 -7.97
CA GLU A 150 13.36 8.18 -7.09
C GLU A 150 14.70 8.94 -7.00
N GLY A 151 15.81 8.32 -7.43
CA GLY A 151 17.16 8.92 -7.50
C GLY A 151 17.41 9.73 -8.76
#